data_AF-A0A4Q3N7Y6-F1
#
_entry.id   AF-A0A4Q3N7Y6-F1
#
_cell.length_a   1.000
_cell.length_b   1.000
_cell.length_c   1.000
_cell.angle_alpha   90.00
_cell.angle_beta   90.00
_cell.angle_gamma   90.00
#
_symmetry.space_group_name_H-M   'P 1'
#
loop_
_entity.id
_entity.type
_entity.pdbx_description
1 polymer ?
#
loop_
_entity_poly.entity_id
_entity_poly.type
_entity_poly.pdbx_seq_one_letter_code
_entity_poly.pdbx_strand_id
1 'polypeptide(L)'
;PAPADAWLGVHLTLDLGGQAKFGPDLEWLATTDPHAIDYTVDPRRADAFYAEVRRYWPGLPEGALQPSYSGVRPKIYGPGEAAPDFRIDGPAVHGIPGLVNLFGIESPGLTSALAIAQHAAAQAFGNSMRP
;
A
#
# COMPACT_ATOMS: atom_id res chain seq x y z
N PRO A 1 10.94 -16.96 3.32
CA PRO A 1 11.87 -15.86 3.69
C PRO A 1 11.59 -15.39 5.12
N ALA A 2 12.60 -15.35 5.99
CA ALA A 2 12.47 -14.81 7.34
C ALA A 2 12.53 -13.26 7.30
N PRO A 3 11.80 -12.54 8.17
CA PRO A 3 11.72 -11.08 8.10
C PRO A 3 12.97 -10.45 8.71
N ALA A 4 13.65 -9.62 7.92
CA ALA A 4 14.59 -8.63 8.42
C ALA A 4 13.92 -7.28 8.23
N ASP A 5 13.46 -6.69 9.33
CA ASP A 5 12.72 -5.43 9.41
C ASP A 5 11.39 -5.47 8.62
N ALA A 6 10.51 -4.49 8.78
CA ALA A 6 9.06 -4.57 8.48
C ALA A 6 8.63 -4.80 7.01
N TRP A 7 9.53 -5.27 6.16
CA TRP A 7 9.38 -5.41 4.72
C TRP A 7 9.60 -6.87 4.31
N LEU A 8 8.47 -7.52 4.03
CA LEU A 8 8.42 -8.74 3.24
C LEU A 8 9.03 -8.38 1.85
N GLY A 9 10.09 -9.07 1.44
CA GLY A 9 10.88 -8.75 0.22
C GLY A 9 10.07 -8.73 -1.08
N VAL A 10 10.72 -8.55 -2.23
CA VAL A 10 10.04 -8.47 -3.54
C VAL A 10 9.16 -9.72 -3.78
N HIS A 11 7.83 -9.55 -3.80
CA HIS A 11 6.88 -10.65 -4.03
C HIS A 11 6.69 -10.93 -5.51
N LEU A 12 6.48 -12.20 -5.82
CA LEU A 12 5.89 -12.61 -7.10
C LEU A 12 4.37 -12.66 -6.94
N THR A 13 3.67 -11.91 -7.78
CA THR A 13 2.22 -11.97 -7.94
C THR A 13 1.87 -12.36 -9.38
N LEU A 14 0.71 -12.98 -9.56
CA LEU A 14 0.14 -13.24 -10.88
C LEU A 14 -1.09 -12.36 -11.04
N ASP A 15 -1.19 -11.65 -12.17
CA ASP A 15 -2.44 -11.01 -12.52
C ASP A 15 -3.45 -12.02 -13.10
N LEU A 16 -4.66 -11.56 -13.37
CA LEU A 16 -5.74 -12.40 -13.90
C LEU A 16 -5.44 -12.97 -15.29
N GLY A 17 -4.48 -12.39 -16.03
CA GLY A 17 -4.00 -12.90 -17.31
C GLY A 17 -2.85 -13.90 -17.17
N GLY A 18 -2.42 -14.21 -15.94
CA GLY A 18 -1.31 -15.12 -15.66
C GLY A 18 0.07 -14.46 -15.80
N GLN A 19 0.16 -13.14 -15.97
CA GLN A 19 1.45 -12.48 -16.05
C GLN A 19 2.07 -12.31 -14.66
N ALA A 20 3.34 -12.69 -14.55
CA ALA A 20 4.15 -12.50 -13.36
C ALA A 20 4.51 -11.03 -13.16
N LYS A 21 4.34 -10.54 -11.93
CA LYS A 21 4.77 -9.20 -11.51
C LYS A 21 5.58 -9.32 -10.23
N PHE A 22 6.70 -8.61 -10.21
CA PHE A 22 7.57 -8.53 -9.05
C PHE A 22 7.38 -7.19 -8.34
N GLY A 23 7.26 -7.22 -7.02
CA GLY A 23 7.23 -6.01 -6.20
C GLY A 23 6.28 -6.10 -5.00
N PRO A 24 5.89 -4.94 -4.45
CA PRO A 24 6.51 -3.64 -4.69
C PRO A 24 7.88 -3.55 -4.00
N ASP A 25 8.71 -2.60 -4.42
CA ASP A 25 9.80 -2.09 -3.58
C ASP A 25 9.29 -0.92 -2.71
N LEU A 26 10.20 -0.18 -2.08
CA LEU A 26 9.87 0.93 -1.21
C LEU A 26 10.69 2.18 -1.57
N GLU A 27 9.99 3.31 -1.68
CA GLU A 27 10.58 4.64 -1.76
C GLU A 27 9.71 5.61 -0.95
N TRP A 28 10.36 6.44 -0.14
CA TRP A 28 9.72 7.60 0.48
C TRP A 28 9.80 8.78 -0.48
N LEU A 29 8.65 9.39 -0.78
CA LEU A 29 8.58 10.54 -1.67
C LEU A 29 9.00 11.82 -0.95
N ALA A 30 9.64 12.73 -1.68
CA ALA A 30 10.04 14.04 -1.16
C ALA A 30 8.86 15.03 -1.01
N THR A 31 7.68 14.69 -1.54
CA THR A 31 6.48 15.53 -1.50
C THR A 31 5.36 14.85 -0.73
N THR A 32 4.57 15.66 -0.02
CA THR A 32 3.30 15.27 0.60
C THR A 32 2.09 15.82 -0.15
N ASP A 33 2.30 16.62 -1.19
CA ASP A 33 1.24 17.11 -2.08
C ASP A 33 0.84 16.01 -3.07
N PRO A 34 -0.41 15.50 -3.02
CA PRO A 34 -0.89 14.46 -3.94
C PRO A 34 -0.84 14.87 -5.41
N HIS A 35 -0.94 16.17 -5.71
CA HIS A 35 -0.89 16.68 -7.08
C HIS A 35 0.52 16.76 -7.65
N ALA A 36 1.54 16.66 -6.81
CA ALA A 36 2.95 16.69 -7.20
C ALA A 36 3.59 15.29 -7.28
N ILE A 37 2.80 14.22 -7.08
CA ILE A 37 3.31 12.85 -7.14
C ILE A 37 3.63 12.49 -8.60
N ASP A 38 4.89 12.12 -8.84
CA ASP A 38 5.32 11.52 -10.11
C ASP A 38 5.20 9.99 -10.03
N TYR A 39 4.36 9.42 -10.90
CA TYR A 39 4.14 7.98 -10.99
C TYR A 39 5.05 7.30 -12.02
N THR A 40 5.96 8.04 -12.66
CA THR A 40 6.89 7.50 -13.65
C THR A 40 7.75 6.40 -13.02
N VAL A 41 7.77 5.22 -13.64
CA VAL A 41 8.60 4.09 -13.21
C VAL A 41 10.00 4.28 -13.75
N ASP A 42 10.98 4.48 -12.87
CA ASP A 42 12.39 4.51 -13.25
C ASP A 42 12.90 3.09 -13.57
N PRO A 43 13.27 2.79 -14.84
CA PRO A 43 13.73 1.46 -15.23
C PRO A 43 14.96 0.98 -14.47
N ARG A 44 15.79 1.91 -13.95
CA ARG A 44 17.02 1.57 -13.19
C ARG A 44 16.72 0.87 -11.87
N ARG A 45 15.49 0.97 -11.36
CA ARG A 45 15.10 0.26 -10.13
C ARG A 45 15.08 -1.25 -10.32
N ALA A 46 14.98 -1.75 -11.55
CA ALA A 46 14.99 -3.18 -11.84
C ALA A 46 16.25 -3.89 -11.32
N ASP A 47 17.39 -3.20 -11.19
CA ASP A 47 18.64 -3.78 -10.69
C ASP A 47 18.49 -4.39 -9.28
N ALA A 48 17.77 -3.69 -8.38
CA ALA A 48 17.48 -4.18 -7.05
C ALA A 48 16.53 -5.41 -7.07
N PHE A 49 15.60 -5.45 -8.03
CA PHE A 49 14.70 -6.58 -8.20
C PHE A 49 15.45 -7.82 -8.69
N TYR A 50 16.40 -7.67 -9.62
CA TYR A 50 17.24 -8.79 -10.05
C TYR A 50 17.98 -9.43 -8.88
N ALA A 51 18.61 -8.61 -8.03
CA ALA A 51 19.34 -9.08 -6.86
C ALA A 51 18.43 -9.86 -5.89
N GLU A 52 17.25 -9.32 -5.59
CA GLU A 52 16.30 -9.95 -4.65
C GLU A 52 15.62 -11.20 -5.23
N VAL A 53 15.13 -11.14 -6.46
CA VAL A 53 14.41 -12.25 -7.10
C VAL A 53 15.34 -13.44 -7.34
N ARG A 54 16.60 -13.20 -7.72
CA ARG A 54 17.59 -14.29 -7.93
C ARG A 54 17.91 -15.08 -6.66
N ARG A 55 17.56 -14.58 -5.46
CA ARG A 55 17.67 -15.34 -4.21
C ARG A 55 16.76 -16.57 -4.20
N TYR A 56 15.62 -16.52 -4.89
CA TYR A 56 14.65 -17.64 -4.97
C TYR A 56 14.38 -18.13 -6.40
N TRP A 57 14.78 -17.37 -7.42
CA TRP A 57 14.79 -17.81 -8.82
C TRP A 57 16.13 -17.46 -9.48
N PRO A 58 17.20 -18.23 -9.20
CA PRO A 58 18.56 -17.93 -9.70
C PRO A 58 18.67 -17.88 -11.24
N GLY A 59 17.78 -18.59 -11.94
CA GLY A 59 17.74 -18.64 -13.40
C GLY A 59 16.99 -17.48 -14.07
N LEU A 60 16.59 -16.43 -13.34
CA LEU A 60 15.94 -15.25 -13.93
C LEU A 60 16.86 -14.63 -15.01
N PRO A 61 16.44 -14.65 -16.30
CA PRO A 61 17.26 -14.14 -17.39
C PRO A 61 17.50 -12.64 -17.27
N GLU A 62 18.69 -12.21 -17.68
CA GLU A 62 19.01 -10.79 -17.85
C GLU A 62 18.05 -10.13 -18.84
N GLY A 63 17.62 -8.90 -18.58
CA GLY A 63 16.65 -8.16 -19.42
C GLY A 63 15.19 -8.68 -19.40
N ALA A 64 14.87 -9.75 -18.67
CA ALA A 64 13.50 -10.27 -18.55
C ALA A 64 12.54 -9.36 -17.76
N LEU A 65 13.02 -8.48 -16.88
CA LEU A 65 12.18 -7.55 -16.13
C LEU A 65 11.87 -6.32 -16.99
N GLN A 66 10.59 -5.99 -17.10
CA GLN A 66 10.11 -4.81 -17.82
C GLN A 66 9.45 -3.86 -16.81
N PRO A 67 9.63 -2.53 -16.94
CA PRO A 67 8.90 -1.56 -16.14
C PRO A 67 7.39 -1.79 -16.24
N SER A 68 6.70 -1.79 -15.10
CA SER A 68 5.25 -2.01 -15.05
C SER A 68 4.55 -0.74 -14.59
N TYR A 69 4.17 -0.65 -13.31
CA TYR A 69 3.49 0.50 -12.74
C TYR A 69 4.04 0.81 -11.34
N SER A 70 3.73 2.01 -10.86
CA SER A 70 3.98 2.44 -9.49
C SER A 70 2.65 2.69 -8.75
N GLY A 71 2.70 2.71 -7.43
CA GLY A 71 1.58 3.08 -6.57
C GLY A 71 2.10 3.69 -5.28
N VAL A 72 1.33 4.61 -4.71
CA VAL A 72 1.70 5.32 -3.48
C VAL A 72 0.79 4.92 -2.34
N ARG A 73 1.37 4.58 -1.19
CA ARG A 73 0.64 4.25 0.03
C ARG A 73 0.39 5.52 0.84
N PRO A 74 -0.83 5.78 1.32
CA PRO A 74 -1.10 6.92 2.20
C PRO A 74 -0.52 6.64 3.59
N LYS A 75 0.60 7.25 3.93
CA LYS A 75 1.29 7.08 5.22
C LYS A 75 0.87 8.15 6.21
N ILE A 76 0.71 7.77 7.48
CA ILE A 76 0.46 8.68 8.61
C ILE A 76 1.60 8.67 9.63
N TYR A 77 2.77 8.24 9.18
CA TYR A 77 4.01 8.13 9.94
C TYR A 77 5.20 8.32 8.99
N GLY A 78 6.35 8.69 9.54
CA GLY A 78 7.56 9.00 8.80
C GLY A 78 8.53 7.82 8.60
N PRO A 79 9.59 8.01 7.81
CA PRO A 79 10.68 7.04 7.70
C PRO A 79 11.29 6.71 9.07
N GLY A 80 11.41 5.41 9.37
CA GLY A 80 11.97 4.93 10.64
C GLY A 80 11.01 4.94 11.83
N GLU A 81 9.80 5.48 11.68
CA GLU A 81 8.76 5.40 12.69
C GLU A 81 8.00 4.07 12.62
N ALA A 82 7.46 3.63 13.76
CA ALA A 82 6.61 2.46 13.80
C ALA A 82 5.31 2.72 13.03
N ALA A 83 4.94 1.79 12.15
CA ALA A 83 3.68 1.86 11.42
C ALA A 83 2.49 1.77 12.40
N PRO A 84 1.63 2.79 12.50
CA PRO A 84 0.39 2.71 13.26
C PRO A 84 -0.68 1.93 12.47
N ASP A 85 -1.77 1.59 13.14
CA ASP A 85 -2.97 1.02 12.50
C ASP A 85 -3.72 2.06 11.64
N PHE A 86 -4.70 1.61 10.86
CA PHE A 86 -5.65 2.48 10.18
C PHE A 86 -6.34 3.43 11.17
N ARG A 87 -6.53 4.68 10.77
CA ARG A 87 -7.32 5.64 11.56
C ARG A 87 -8.65 5.90 10.88
N ILE A 88 -9.73 5.58 11.58
CA ILE A 88 -11.10 5.89 11.16
C ILE A 88 -11.71 6.77 12.25
N ASP A 89 -11.61 8.08 12.07
CA ASP A 89 -11.99 9.05 13.08
C ASP A 89 -13.39 9.58 12.75
N GLY A 90 -14.36 9.27 13.61
CA GLY A 90 -15.73 9.78 13.52
C GLY A 90 -16.06 10.91 14.49
N PRO A 91 -17.33 11.36 14.56
CA PRO A 91 -17.75 12.49 15.39
C PRO A 91 -17.40 12.33 16.88
N ALA A 92 -17.32 11.11 17.41
CA ALA A 92 -16.90 10.85 18.79
C ALA A 92 -15.42 11.21 19.06
N VAL A 93 -14.58 11.24 18.02
CA VAL A 93 -13.15 11.56 18.13
C VAL A 93 -12.90 13.06 17.93
N HIS A 94 -13.48 13.65 16.88
CA HIS A 94 -13.20 15.03 16.49
C HIS A 94 -14.34 16.02 16.74
N GLY A 95 -15.54 15.57 17.15
CA GLY A 95 -16.67 16.41 17.52
C GLY A 95 -17.47 17.02 16.36
N ILE A 96 -17.23 16.61 15.11
CA ILE A 96 -17.89 17.18 13.91
C ILE A 96 -18.97 16.20 13.43
N PRO A 97 -20.27 16.51 13.56
CA PRO A 97 -21.35 15.62 13.13
C PRO A 97 -21.31 15.38 11.61
N GLY A 98 -21.55 14.14 11.19
CA GLY A 98 -21.65 13.75 9.79
C GLY A 98 -20.31 13.66 9.03
N LEU A 99 -19.18 13.92 9.68
CA LEU A 99 -17.85 13.72 9.11
C LEU A 99 -17.22 12.44 9.66
N VAL A 100 -16.60 11.65 8.78
CA VAL A 100 -15.72 10.54 9.13
C VAL A 100 -14.46 10.65 8.28
N ASN A 101 -13.29 10.67 8.92
CA ASN A 101 -12.01 10.69 8.24
C ASN A 101 -11.40 9.29 8.19
N LEU A 102 -10.88 8.91 7.04
CA LEU A 102 -10.15 7.66 6.84
C LEU A 102 -8.69 8.01 6.52
N PHE A 103 -7.78 7.75 7.45
CA PHE A 103 -6.36 8.02 7.29
C PHE A 103 -5.54 6.74 7.36
N GLY A 104 -4.44 6.71 6.61
CA GLY A 104 -3.49 5.59 6.67
C GLY A 104 -4.03 4.29 6.06
N ILE A 105 -5.05 4.34 5.19
CA ILE A 105 -5.63 3.15 4.55
C ILE A 105 -4.67 2.61 3.47
N GLU A 106 -3.56 2.04 3.92
CA GLU A 106 -2.59 1.32 3.11
C GLU A 106 -2.91 -0.18 3.05
N SER A 107 -1.96 -1.07 2.74
CA SER A 107 -2.22 -2.52 2.78
C SER A 107 -2.55 -2.98 4.21
N PRO A 108 -3.57 -3.83 4.44
CA PRO A 108 -4.42 -4.55 3.48
C PRO A 108 -5.77 -3.87 3.16
N GLY A 109 -5.78 -2.56 2.87
CA GLY A 109 -6.97 -1.72 2.75
C GLY A 109 -7.97 -2.16 1.68
N LEU A 110 -7.50 -2.68 0.54
CA LEU A 110 -8.39 -3.24 -0.48
C LEU A 110 -9.13 -4.48 0.05
N THR A 111 -8.42 -5.41 0.70
CA THR A 111 -9.02 -6.59 1.32
C THR A 111 -10.01 -6.20 2.41
N SER A 112 -9.71 -5.15 3.17
CA SER A 112 -10.54 -4.65 4.27
C SER A 112 -11.63 -3.67 3.84
N ALA A 113 -11.76 -3.32 2.55
CA ALA A 113 -12.56 -2.18 2.09
C ALA A 113 -14.05 -2.26 2.51
N LEU A 114 -14.66 -3.45 2.45
CA LEU A 114 -16.05 -3.64 2.84
C LEU A 114 -16.26 -3.46 4.35
N ALA A 115 -15.34 -3.97 5.16
CA ALA A 115 -15.38 -3.81 6.62
C ALA A 115 -15.14 -2.34 7.02
N ILE A 116 -14.21 -1.67 6.34
CA ILE A 116 -13.95 -0.23 6.52
C ILE A 116 -15.21 0.58 6.21
N ALA A 117 -15.89 0.30 5.09
CA ALA A 117 -17.12 1.00 4.71
C ALA A 117 -18.23 0.82 5.75
N GLN A 118 -18.44 -0.41 6.24
CA GLN A 118 -19.43 -0.70 7.30
C GLN A 118 -19.09 0.05 8.60
N HIS A 119 -17.82 0.04 9.01
CA HIS A 119 -17.38 0.74 10.20
C HIS A 119 -17.58 2.26 10.07
N ALA A 120 -17.17 2.85 8.95
CA ALA A 120 -17.35 4.27 8.68
C ALA A 120 -18.84 4.67 8.65
N ALA A 121 -19.71 3.86 8.04
CA ALA A 121 -21.15 4.12 8.02
C ALA A 121 -21.77 4.09 9.43
N ALA A 122 -21.36 3.15 10.29
CA ALA A 122 -21.80 3.09 11.67
C ALA A 122 -21.38 4.33 12.48
N GLN A 123 -20.17 4.86 12.23
CA GLN A 123 -19.68 6.10 12.85
C GLN A 123 -20.46 7.33 12.36
N ALA A 124 -20.84 7.37 11.08
CA ALA A 124 -21.52 8.51 10.47
C ALA A 124 -23.01 8.60 10.84
N PHE A 125 -23.72 7.47 10.85
CA PHE A 125 -25.18 7.43 10.93
C PHE A 125 -25.74 6.71 12.16
N GLY A 126 -24.88 6.13 13.00
CA GLY A 126 -25.28 5.24 14.09
C GLY A 126 -25.88 3.92 13.58
N ASN A 127 -26.28 3.04 14.50
CA ASN A 127 -26.82 1.70 14.18
C ASN A 127 -28.22 1.71 13.52
N SER A 128 -28.74 2.87 13.10
CA SER A 128 -30.09 3.03 12.53
C SER A 128 -30.20 2.58 11.06
N MET A 129 -29.10 2.19 10.42
CA MET A 129 -29.11 1.57 9.08
C MET A 129 -28.74 0.08 9.14
N ARG A 130 -29.60 -0.73 9.77
CA ARG A 130 -29.74 -2.13 9.37
C ARG A 130 -30.98 -2.24 8.49
N PRO A 131 -30.90 -2.92 7.33
CA PRO A 131 -32.08 -3.19 6.51
C PRO A 131 -33.11 -4.04 7.27
#